data_AF-A0A966Y8D6-F1
#
_entry.id   AF-A0A966Y8D6-F1
#
_cell.length_a   1.000
_cell.length_b   1.000
_cell.length_c   1.000
_cell.angle_alpha   90.00
_cell.angle_beta   90.00
_cell.angle_gamma   90.00
#
_symmetry.space_group_name_H-M   'P 1'
#
loop_
_entity.id
_entity.type
_entity.pdbx_description
1 polymer ?
#
loop_
_entity_poly.entity_id
_entity_poly.type
_entity_poly.pdbx_seq_one_letter_code
_entity_poly.pdbx_strand_id
1 'polypeptide(L)'
;HYRHLSADDEQALLDRHMNRVTDTCIPEMEAMRRIEAAVLEEWVAADRAGERHFPHEFMYKVLRSGKLQKSYQIDPKNSWLLAACEKNLPIVVPGWEDATLGNMYAGHVISGDVKNVHTVRTGIEYMTWLADYYTRTAKKLRNGEGSIGFFQIGGGIAGDFPICVVPMLHQDLQRTGVPLWGYFAQISDSTTSYGSYSGAVPNEKITWGKLAATTPKFIIESDATIVAPLIFAWVLGQ
;
A
#
# COMPACT_ATOMS: atom_id res chain seq x y z
N HIS A 1 -8.65 23.29 14.78
CA HIS A 1 -9.78 23.62 13.88
C HIS A 1 -9.43 23.33 12.41
N TYR A 2 -8.91 22.14 12.06
CA TYR A 2 -8.54 21.82 10.66
C TYR A 2 -9.74 21.72 9.69
N ARG A 3 -10.95 21.53 10.23
CA ARG A 3 -12.21 21.42 9.48
C ARG A 3 -12.80 22.76 9.04
N HIS A 4 -12.21 23.88 9.45
CA HIS A 4 -12.84 25.21 9.35
C HIS A 4 -11.93 26.28 8.73
N LEU A 5 -10.89 25.88 7.99
CA LEU A 5 -10.12 26.83 7.19
C LEU A 5 -11.03 27.38 6.08
N SER A 6 -10.97 28.69 5.86
CA SER A 6 -11.66 29.35 4.74
C SER A 6 -10.94 29.08 3.42
N ALA A 7 -11.59 29.35 2.29
CA ALA A 7 -10.94 29.25 0.98
C ALA A 7 -9.69 30.15 0.87
N ASP A 8 -9.72 31.33 1.49
CA ASP A 8 -8.58 32.25 1.53
C ASP A 8 -7.42 31.69 2.39
N ASP A 9 -7.73 30.99 3.48
CA ASP A 9 -6.72 30.31 4.30
C ASP A 9 -6.06 29.16 3.51
N GLU A 10 -6.84 28.38 2.74
CA GLU A 10 -6.27 27.35 1.86
C GLU A 10 -5.36 27.97 0.78
N GLN A 11 -5.77 29.09 0.18
CA GLN A 11 -4.95 29.81 -0.80
C GLN A 11 -3.64 30.30 -0.18
N ALA A 12 -3.69 30.82 1.06
CA ALA A 12 -2.49 31.25 1.77
C ALA A 12 -1.52 30.09 2.09
N LEU A 13 -2.03 28.86 2.29
CA LEU A 13 -1.18 27.67 2.41
C LEU A 13 -0.53 27.32 1.05
N LEU A 14 -1.31 27.39 -0.04
CA LEU A 14 -0.84 27.13 -1.40
C LEU A 14 0.26 28.13 -1.82
N ASP A 15 0.06 29.42 -1.56
CA ASP A 15 1.03 30.50 -1.86
C ASP A 15 2.37 30.30 -1.13
N ARG A 16 2.35 29.51 -0.04
CA ARG A 16 3.53 29.13 0.75
C ARG A 16 4.07 27.75 0.39
N HIS A 17 3.58 27.12 -0.68
CA HIS A 17 3.93 25.77 -1.12
C HIS A 17 3.73 24.69 -0.06
N MET A 18 2.63 24.80 0.71
CA MET A 18 2.25 23.81 1.72
C MET A 18 1.01 23.03 1.27
N ASN A 19 1.17 21.74 1.00
CA ASN A 19 0.08 20.84 0.65
C ASN A 19 -0.56 20.30 1.93
N ARG A 20 -1.86 20.49 2.12
CA ARG A 20 -2.56 20.07 3.34
C ARG A 20 -3.27 18.73 3.17
N VAL A 21 -3.10 17.86 4.15
CA VAL A 21 -3.93 16.67 4.37
C VAL A 21 -4.50 16.80 5.77
N THR A 22 -5.81 17.02 5.87
CA THR A 22 -6.51 17.25 7.15
C THR A 22 -5.81 18.30 8.03
N ASP A 23 -5.23 17.90 9.14
CA ASP A 23 -4.56 18.73 10.13
C ASP A 23 -3.04 18.84 9.91
N THR A 24 -2.50 18.22 8.86
CA THR A 24 -1.06 18.20 8.53
C THR A 24 -0.75 18.97 7.25
N CYS A 25 0.31 19.77 7.27
CA CYS A 25 0.86 20.42 6.08
C CYS A 25 2.18 19.78 5.69
N ILE A 26 2.36 19.50 4.39
CA ILE A 26 3.55 18.88 3.82
C ILE A 26 4.24 19.93 2.95
N PRO A 27 5.45 20.38 3.32
CA PRO A 27 6.20 21.38 2.55
C PRO A 27 6.72 20.76 1.25
N GLU A 28 6.40 21.38 0.10
CA GLU A 28 6.71 20.80 -1.22
C GLU A 28 8.21 20.63 -1.45
N MET A 29 9.01 21.64 -1.16
CA MET A 29 10.45 21.64 -1.48
C MET A 29 11.24 20.72 -0.54
N GLU A 30 10.98 20.81 0.75
CA GLU A 30 11.71 20.10 1.79
C GLU A 30 11.36 18.60 1.84
N ALA A 31 10.13 18.23 1.49
CA ALA A 31 9.68 16.85 1.49
C ALA A 31 9.61 16.25 0.09
N MET A 32 8.74 16.79 -0.79
CA MET A 32 8.41 16.15 -2.06
C MET A 32 9.56 16.24 -3.07
N ARG A 33 10.08 17.46 -3.34
CA ARG A 33 11.15 17.66 -4.34
C ARG A 33 12.47 17.01 -3.95
N ARG A 34 12.75 16.92 -2.65
CA ARG A 34 13.91 16.17 -2.15
C ARG A 34 13.83 14.68 -2.47
N ILE A 35 12.65 14.08 -2.30
CA ILE A 35 12.43 12.67 -2.63
C ILE A 35 12.46 12.48 -4.15
N GLU A 36 11.84 13.38 -4.91
CA GLU A 36 11.85 13.38 -6.38
C GLU A 36 13.28 13.33 -6.94
N ALA A 37 14.15 14.24 -6.49
CA ALA A 37 15.54 14.28 -6.96
C ALA A 37 16.28 12.95 -6.71
N ALA A 38 16.08 12.35 -5.53
CA ALA A 38 16.73 11.09 -5.18
C ALA A 38 16.19 9.89 -5.98
N VAL A 39 14.88 9.83 -6.23
CA VAL A 39 14.26 8.70 -6.94
C VAL A 39 14.42 8.83 -8.46
N LEU A 40 14.47 10.04 -9.01
CA LEU A 40 14.69 10.30 -10.42
C LEU A 40 16.03 9.73 -10.89
N GLU A 41 17.09 9.89 -10.10
CA GLU A 41 18.40 9.29 -10.41
C GLU A 41 18.28 7.78 -10.62
N GLU A 42 17.52 7.09 -9.77
CA GLU A 42 17.32 5.64 -9.85
C GLU A 42 16.42 5.25 -11.03
N TRP A 43 15.38 6.04 -11.34
CA TRP A 43 14.52 5.83 -12.51
C TRP A 43 15.31 5.96 -13.82
N VAL A 44 16.09 7.03 -13.98
CA VAL A 44 16.90 7.27 -15.18
C VAL A 44 17.99 6.20 -15.32
N ALA A 45 18.62 5.78 -14.21
CA ALA A 45 19.59 4.71 -14.23
C ALA A 45 18.98 3.38 -14.70
N ALA A 46 17.81 3.00 -14.16
CA ALA A 46 17.10 1.79 -14.56
C ALA A 46 16.67 1.85 -16.04
N ASP A 47 16.11 2.98 -16.50
CA ASP A 47 15.69 3.18 -17.90
C ASP A 47 16.87 2.99 -18.87
N ARG A 48 18.03 3.60 -18.57
CA ARG A 48 19.25 3.47 -19.37
C ARG A 48 19.81 2.05 -19.39
N ALA A 49 19.67 1.32 -18.28
CA ALA A 49 20.09 -0.08 -18.17
C ALA A 49 19.08 -1.07 -18.78
N GLY A 50 17.89 -0.62 -19.17
CA GLY A 50 16.79 -1.50 -19.58
C GLY A 50 16.21 -2.32 -18.42
N GLU A 51 16.45 -1.89 -17.18
CA GLU A 51 15.96 -2.52 -15.96
C GLU A 51 14.58 -1.99 -15.59
N ARG A 52 13.78 -2.84 -14.94
CA ARG A 52 12.42 -2.50 -14.51
C ARG A 52 12.23 -2.96 -13.08
N HIS A 53 11.73 -2.07 -12.23
CA HIS A 53 11.51 -2.36 -10.81
C HIS A 53 10.13 -1.92 -10.35
N PHE A 54 9.63 -2.55 -9.30
CA PHE A 54 8.41 -2.12 -8.63
C PHE A 54 8.63 -0.78 -7.91
N PRO A 55 7.57 0.03 -7.74
CA PRO A 55 7.64 1.32 -7.05
C PRO A 55 8.40 1.29 -5.70
N HIS A 56 8.10 0.31 -4.84
CA HIS A 56 8.75 0.18 -3.54
C HIS A 56 10.23 -0.21 -3.62
N GLU A 57 10.65 -0.90 -4.68
CA GLU A 57 12.04 -1.30 -4.89
C GLU A 57 12.92 -0.09 -5.18
N PHE A 58 12.42 0.91 -5.90
CA PHE A 58 13.13 2.19 -6.07
C PHE A 58 13.31 2.91 -4.73
N MET A 59 12.28 2.96 -3.88
CA MET A 59 12.39 3.53 -2.53
C MET A 59 13.42 2.77 -1.69
N TYR A 60 13.48 1.44 -1.81
CA TYR A 60 14.50 0.64 -1.14
C TYR A 60 15.91 0.94 -1.66
N LYS A 61 16.11 1.12 -2.98
CA LYS A 61 17.40 1.54 -3.54
C LYS A 61 17.84 2.88 -2.95
N VAL A 62 16.94 3.87 -2.92
CA VAL A 62 17.20 5.19 -2.34
C VAL A 62 17.57 5.08 -0.85
N LEU A 63 16.80 4.34 -0.05
CA LEU A 63 17.09 4.17 1.39
C LEU A 63 18.44 3.47 1.63
N ARG A 64 18.71 2.38 0.91
CA ARG A 64 19.96 1.61 1.02
C ARG A 64 21.19 2.39 0.58
N SER A 65 21.04 3.34 -0.34
CA SER A 65 22.13 4.21 -0.78
C SER A 65 22.62 5.17 0.31
N GLY A 66 21.82 5.41 1.35
CA GLY A 66 22.12 6.36 2.42
C GLY A 66 21.98 7.83 2.01
N LYS A 67 21.62 8.14 0.75
CA LYS A 67 21.50 9.52 0.22
C LYS A 67 20.58 10.43 1.05
N LEU A 68 19.56 9.85 1.70
CA LEU A 68 18.58 10.60 2.50
C LEU A 68 18.94 10.72 4.00
N GLN A 69 19.98 10.04 4.50
CA GLN A 69 20.27 9.95 5.94
C GLN A 69 20.47 11.33 6.59
N LYS A 70 21.18 12.23 5.91
CA LYS A 70 21.41 13.61 6.40
C LYS A 70 20.13 14.44 6.50
N SER A 71 19.06 14.01 5.84
CA SER A 71 17.77 14.71 5.78
C SER A 71 16.72 14.12 6.73
N TYR A 72 17.07 13.11 7.54
CA TYR A 72 16.14 12.52 8.49
C TYR A 72 15.74 13.53 9.57
N GLN A 73 14.43 13.67 9.79
CA GLN A 73 13.86 14.61 10.77
C GLN A 73 13.32 13.90 12.03
N ILE A 74 13.26 12.57 12.00
CA ILE A 74 12.85 11.72 13.13
C ILE A 74 13.89 10.62 13.34
N ASP A 75 13.85 10.00 14.51
CA ASP A 75 14.63 8.79 14.79
C ASP A 75 14.31 7.72 13.73
N PRO A 76 15.31 7.20 12.98
CA PRO A 76 15.09 6.20 11.94
C PRO A 76 14.34 4.95 12.42
N LYS A 77 14.43 4.61 13.72
CA LYS A 77 13.70 3.49 14.31
C LYS A 77 12.18 3.65 14.23
N ASN A 78 11.69 4.87 14.05
CA ASN A 78 10.27 5.19 13.94
C ASN A 78 9.78 5.16 12.47
N SER A 79 10.64 4.83 11.49
CA SER A 79 10.26 4.70 10.08
C SER A 79 9.94 3.25 9.73
N TRP A 80 8.65 2.95 9.50
CA TRP A 80 8.22 1.61 9.10
C TRP A 80 8.76 1.23 7.71
N LEU A 81 8.90 2.19 6.79
CA LEU A 81 9.42 1.92 5.44
C LEU A 81 10.91 1.55 5.49
N LEU A 82 11.68 2.18 6.38
CA LEU A 82 13.08 1.81 6.59
C LEU A 82 13.19 0.40 7.21
N ALA A 83 12.40 0.10 8.23
CA ALA A 83 12.35 -1.24 8.83
C ALA A 83 11.95 -2.32 7.80
N ALA A 84 10.98 -2.03 6.92
CA ALA A 84 10.59 -2.91 5.83
C ALA A 84 11.72 -3.10 4.81
N CYS A 85 12.47 -2.04 4.49
CA CYS A 85 13.63 -2.06 3.61
C CYS A 85 14.77 -2.95 4.15
N GLU A 86 15.10 -2.81 5.44
CA GLU A 86 16.13 -3.58 6.13
C GLU A 86 15.81 -5.07 6.20
N LYS A 87 14.53 -5.41 6.40
CA LYS A 87 14.03 -6.79 6.38
C LYS A 87 13.74 -7.31 4.96
N ASN A 88 13.93 -6.47 3.94
CA ASN A 88 13.59 -6.76 2.56
C ASN A 88 12.17 -7.32 2.39
N LEU A 89 11.20 -6.70 3.08
CA LEU A 89 9.81 -7.12 3.01
C LEU A 89 9.22 -6.73 1.64
N PRO A 90 8.41 -7.61 1.03
CA PRO A 90 7.64 -7.22 -0.14
C PRO A 90 6.59 -6.17 0.23
N ILE A 91 6.43 -5.15 -0.61
CA ILE A 91 5.35 -4.16 -0.48
C ILE A 91 4.56 -4.15 -1.79
N VAL A 92 3.26 -4.39 -1.70
CA VAL A 92 2.38 -4.35 -2.86
C VAL A 92 1.66 -3.01 -2.85
N VAL A 93 1.98 -2.15 -3.82
CA VAL A 93 1.43 -0.78 -3.93
C VAL A 93 0.69 -0.66 -5.26
N PRO A 94 -0.50 -1.26 -5.37
CA PRO A 94 -1.33 -1.11 -6.57
C PRO A 94 -1.81 0.34 -6.67
N GLY A 95 -1.99 0.86 -7.89
CA GLY A 95 -2.42 2.24 -8.10
C GLY A 95 -1.38 3.28 -7.69
N TRP A 96 -0.08 2.93 -7.67
CA TRP A 96 1.00 3.85 -7.27
C TRP A 96 1.06 5.14 -8.12
N GLU A 97 0.51 5.08 -9.33
CA GLU A 97 0.37 6.21 -10.23
C GLU A 97 -0.53 7.31 -9.67
N ASP A 98 -1.48 6.97 -8.79
CA ASP A 98 -2.34 7.91 -8.06
C ASP A 98 -1.63 8.44 -6.80
N ALA A 99 -0.44 9.02 -7.02
CA ALA A 99 0.38 9.60 -5.96
C ALA A 99 1.26 10.73 -6.50
N THR A 100 1.79 11.56 -5.61
CA THR A 100 2.75 12.62 -5.98
C THR A 100 3.94 12.06 -6.77
N LEU A 101 4.49 10.91 -6.36
CA LEU A 101 5.58 10.25 -7.10
C LEU A 101 5.14 9.75 -8.47
N GLY A 102 3.90 9.30 -8.63
CA GLY A 102 3.34 8.90 -9.92
C GLY A 102 3.23 10.09 -10.88
N ASN A 103 2.74 11.23 -10.38
CA ASN A 103 2.68 12.49 -11.14
C ASN A 103 4.07 12.99 -11.55
N MET A 104 5.04 12.95 -10.64
CA MET A 104 6.44 13.31 -10.92
C MET A 104 7.03 12.40 -12.00
N TYR A 105 6.83 11.09 -11.88
CA TYR A 105 7.28 10.13 -12.87
C TYR A 105 6.67 10.39 -14.26
N ALA A 106 5.36 10.63 -14.34
CA ALA A 106 4.70 11.01 -15.59
C ALA A 106 5.29 12.31 -16.18
N GLY A 107 5.58 13.31 -15.34
CA GLY A 107 6.30 14.52 -15.75
C GLY A 107 7.67 14.22 -16.36
N HIS A 108 8.45 13.34 -15.74
CA HIS A 108 9.77 12.93 -16.25
C HIS A 108 9.69 12.10 -17.54
N VAL A 109 8.63 11.31 -17.73
CA VAL A 109 8.36 10.65 -19.01
C VAL A 109 8.04 11.68 -20.11
N ILE A 110 7.18 12.66 -19.81
CA ILE A 110 6.82 13.73 -20.76
C ILE A 110 8.04 14.57 -21.15
N SER A 111 8.90 14.91 -20.20
CA SER A 111 10.12 15.69 -20.45
C SER A 111 11.22 14.91 -21.19
N GLY A 112 11.13 13.58 -21.24
CA GLY A 112 12.09 12.70 -21.91
C GLY A 112 13.27 12.24 -21.05
N ASP A 113 13.28 12.53 -19.74
CA ASP A 113 14.28 12.04 -18.79
C ASP A 113 14.23 10.50 -18.67
N VAL A 114 13.01 9.95 -18.63
CA VAL A 114 12.73 8.50 -18.64
C VAL A 114 12.02 8.17 -19.94
N LYS A 115 12.57 7.28 -20.76
CA LYS A 115 12.03 6.99 -22.10
C LYS A 115 10.96 5.91 -22.09
N ASN A 116 11.04 4.95 -21.17
CA ASN A 116 10.10 3.87 -21.05
C ASN A 116 9.20 4.04 -19.82
N VAL A 117 7.91 4.30 -20.06
CA VAL A 117 6.91 4.39 -18.98
C VAL A 117 6.87 3.14 -18.09
N HIS A 118 7.26 1.98 -18.61
CA HIS A 118 7.30 0.72 -17.87
C HIS A 118 8.60 0.47 -17.08
N THR A 119 9.54 1.42 -17.05
CA THR A 119 10.73 1.37 -16.15
C THR A 119 10.30 1.20 -14.69
N VAL A 120 9.19 1.83 -14.30
CA VAL A 120 8.43 1.45 -13.10
C VAL A 120 7.34 0.44 -13.47
N ARG A 121 7.33 -0.69 -12.78
CA ARG A 121 6.41 -1.81 -13.01
C ARG A 121 4.99 -1.50 -12.52
N THR A 122 3.99 -2.15 -13.12
CA THR A 122 2.57 -1.79 -12.97
C THR A 122 1.81 -2.62 -11.93
N GLY A 123 0.58 -2.22 -11.63
CA GLY A 123 -0.36 -2.98 -10.79
C GLY A 123 -0.63 -4.41 -11.28
N ILE A 124 -0.70 -4.64 -12.59
CA ILE A 124 -0.88 -6.01 -13.12
C ILE A 124 0.32 -6.88 -12.78
N GLU A 125 1.54 -6.34 -12.88
CA GLU A 125 2.74 -7.06 -12.50
C GLU A 125 2.76 -7.38 -11.00
N TYR A 126 2.27 -6.48 -10.15
CA TYR A 126 2.08 -6.76 -8.72
C TYR A 126 1.11 -7.91 -8.48
N MET A 127 -0.02 -7.97 -9.20
CA MET A 127 -0.99 -9.07 -9.07
C MET A 127 -0.37 -10.40 -9.49
N THR A 128 0.39 -10.43 -10.60
CA THR A 128 1.08 -11.65 -11.03
C THR A 128 2.11 -12.13 -10.01
N TRP A 129 2.88 -11.21 -9.42
CA TRP A 129 3.84 -11.52 -8.37
C TRP A 129 3.14 -12.03 -7.11
N LEU A 130 2.05 -11.37 -6.68
CA LEU A 130 1.28 -11.76 -5.50
C LEU A 130 0.63 -13.14 -5.68
N ALA A 131 0.13 -13.44 -6.89
CA ALA A 131 -0.43 -14.74 -7.23
C ALA A 131 0.60 -15.87 -7.15
N ASP A 132 1.82 -15.64 -7.63
CA ASP A 132 2.93 -16.58 -7.49
C ASP A 132 3.34 -16.77 -6.02
N TYR A 133 3.53 -15.67 -5.29
CA TYR A 133 3.82 -15.72 -3.85
C TYR A 133 2.76 -16.50 -3.07
N TYR A 134 1.47 -16.20 -3.31
CA TYR A 134 0.36 -16.87 -2.64
C TYR A 134 0.33 -18.36 -3.00
N THR A 135 0.50 -18.72 -4.28
CA THR A 135 0.52 -20.12 -4.74
C THR A 135 1.63 -20.93 -4.06
N ARG A 136 2.81 -20.34 -3.86
CA ARG A 136 3.96 -21.01 -3.21
C ARG A 136 3.85 -21.09 -1.69
N THR A 137 3.15 -20.14 -1.07
CA THR A 137 3.17 -19.94 0.39
C THR A 137 1.92 -20.49 1.07
N ALA A 138 0.75 -20.33 0.44
CA ALA A 138 -0.53 -20.71 1.03
C ALA A 138 -0.67 -22.24 1.10
N LYS A 139 -1.02 -22.73 2.28
CA LYS A 139 -1.27 -24.15 2.55
C LYS A 139 -2.62 -24.29 3.22
N LYS A 140 -3.24 -25.45 3.04
CA LYS A 140 -4.40 -25.84 3.85
C LYS A 140 -3.90 -26.40 5.19
N LEU A 141 -4.36 -25.80 6.28
CA LEU A 141 -4.06 -26.23 7.63
C LEU A 141 -4.87 -27.49 7.99
N ARG A 142 -4.49 -28.17 9.07
CA ARG A 142 -5.18 -29.39 9.54
C ARG A 142 -6.64 -29.17 9.89
N ASN A 143 -6.99 -27.97 10.33
CA ASN A 143 -8.36 -27.55 10.63
C ASN A 143 -9.17 -27.17 9.37
N GLY A 144 -8.60 -27.31 8.17
CA GLY A 144 -9.26 -27.03 6.90
C GLY A 144 -9.17 -25.58 6.42
N GLU A 145 -8.68 -24.65 7.25
CA GLU A 145 -8.50 -23.24 6.90
C GLU A 145 -7.21 -23.01 6.09
N GLY A 146 -7.10 -21.84 5.46
CA GLY A 146 -5.85 -21.39 4.86
C GLY A 146 -4.77 -21.06 5.89
N SER A 147 -3.50 -21.10 5.48
CA SER A 147 -2.38 -20.75 6.35
C SER A 147 -2.06 -19.26 6.41
N ILE A 148 -2.66 -18.46 5.53
CA ILE A 148 -2.40 -17.02 5.42
C ILE A 148 -3.62 -16.25 5.91
N GLY A 149 -3.41 -15.37 6.89
CA GLY A 149 -4.41 -14.43 7.39
C GLY A 149 -4.34 -13.07 6.70
N PHE A 150 -5.46 -12.37 6.65
CA PHE A 150 -5.58 -11.03 6.10
C PHE A 150 -6.01 -10.06 7.20
N PHE A 151 -5.13 -9.14 7.58
CA PHE A 151 -5.40 -8.08 8.55
C PHE A 151 -5.44 -6.73 7.83
N GLN A 152 -6.61 -6.13 7.77
CA GLN A 152 -6.89 -4.92 7.00
C GLN A 152 -7.07 -3.73 7.93
N ILE A 153 -6.39 -2.62 7.62
CA ILE A 153 -6.61 -1.33 8.28
C ILE A 153 -7.13 -0.37 7.22
N GLY A 154 -8.35 0.12 7.39
CA GLY A 154 -9.06 0.92 6.39
C GLY A 154 -9.73 0.06 5.30
N GLY A 155 -9.88 0.64 4.12
CA GLY A 155 -10.57 0.04 2.96
C GLY A 155 -9.82 0.29 1.64
N GLY A 156 -10.59 0.40 0.56
CA GLY A 156 -10.07 0.76 -0.76
C GLY A 156 -9.11 -0.27 -1.36
N ILE A 157 -8.22 0.21 -2.22
CA ILE A 157 -7.33 -0.63 -3.02
C ILE A 157 -6.37 -1.48 -2.16
N ALA A 158 -5.96 -0.98 -0.98
CA ALA A 158 -5.10 -1.70 -0.05
C ALA A 158 -5.76 -2.96 0.53
N GLY A 159 -7.09 -2.97 0.65
CA GLY A 159 -7.86 -4.16 1.03
C GLY A 159 -8.22 -5.03 -0.16
N ASP A 160 -8.85 -4.44 -1.18
CA ASP A 160 -9.46 -5.20 -2.27
C ASP A 160 -8.46 -5.84 -3.23
N PHE A 161 -7.40 -5.11 -3.61
CA PHE A 161 -6.42 -5.62 -4.56
C PHE A 161 -5.76 -6.91 -4.07
N PRO A 162 -5.16 -6.97 -2.87
CA PRO A 162 -4.50 -8.20 -2.45
C PRO A 162 -5.49 -9.32 -2.12
N ILE A 163 -6.67 -9.05 -1.54
CA ILE A 163 -7.63 -10.11 -1.21
C ILE A 163 -8.22 -10.78 -2.46
N CYS A 164 -8.25 -10.07 -3.60
CA CYS A 164 -8.67 -10.57 -4.90
C CYS A 164 -7.72 -11.61 -5.52
N VAL A 165 -6.52 -11.84 -4.97
CA VAL A 165 -5.59 -12.85 -5.50
C VAL A 165 -6.22 -14.25 -5.52
N VAL A 166 -6.98 -14.62 -4.50
CA VAL A 166 -7.63 -15.93 -4.37
C VAL A 166 -8.75 -16.13 -5.38
N PRO A 167 -9.76 -15.25 -5.48
CA PRO A 167 -10.80 -15.41 -6.49
C PRO A 167 -10.24 -15.37 -7.90
N MET A 168 -9.22 -14.55 -8.18
CA MET A 168 -8.57 -14.56 -9.49
C MET A 168 -7.91 -15.92 -9.79
N LEU A 169 -7.21 -16.51 -8.82
CA LEU A 169 -6.62 -17.85 -8.96
C LEU A 169 -7.69 -18.94 -9.22
N HIS A 170 -8.85 -18.84 -8.55
CA HIS A 170 -9.96 -19.81 -8.69
C HIS A 170 -10.78 -19.62 -9.95
N GLN A 171 -11.18 -18.38 -10.27
CA GLN A 171 -12.19 -18.08 -11.28
C GLN A 171 -11.54 -17.80 -12.64
N ASP A 172 -10.55 -16.90 -12.68
CA ASP A 172 -9.91 -16.47 -13.92
C ASP A 172 -8.85 -17.48 -14.39
N LEU A 173 -8.07 -18.03 -13.45
CA LEU A 173 -7.08 -19.08 -13.75
C LEU A 173 -7.62 -20.50 -13.59
N GLN A 174 -8.86 -20.66 -13.14
CA GLN A 174 -9.55 -21.95 -13.00
C GLN A 174 -8.77 -22.99 -12.17
N ARG A 175 -7.92 -22.54 -11.24
CA ARG A 175 -7.09 -23.43 -10.42
C ARG A 175 -7.94 -24.02 -9.30
N THR A 176 -7.97 -25.34 -9.23
CA THR A 176 -8.60 -26.05 -8.12
C THR A 176 -7.62 -26.20 -6.95
N GLY A 177 -8.15 -26.26 -5.73
CA GLY A 177 -7.34 -26.57 -4.54
C GLY A 177 -6.49 -25.42 -3.98
N VAL A 178 -6.55 -24.20 -4.53
CA VAL A 178 -5.91 -23.03 -3.92
C VAL A 178 -6.58 -22.73 -2.57
N PRO A 179 -5.84 -22.66 -1.45
CA PRO A 179 -6.41 -22.36 -0.14
C PRO A 179 -7.04 -20.96 -0.09
N LEU A 180 -8.23 -20.86 0.51
CA LEU A 180 -8.84 -19.58 0.87
C LEU A 180 -8.01 -18.85 1.93
N TRP A 181 -8.30 -17.57 2.19
CA TRP A 181 -7.71 -16.87 3.34
C TRP A 181 -8.16 -17.55 4.64
N GLY A 182 -7.23 -17.77 5.57
CA GLY A 182 -7.49 -18.53 6.81
C GLY A 182 -7.94 -17.69 8.00
N TYR A 183 -7.89 -16.37 7.86
CA TYR A 183 -8.33 -15.41 8.87
C TYR A 183 -8.61 -14.08 8.17
N PHE A 184 -9.63 -13.36 8.62
CA PHE A 184 -9.89 -11.99 8.18
C PHE A 184 -10.20 -11.10 9.38
N ALA A 185 -9.55 -9.95 9.48
CA ALA A 185 -10.03 -8.87 10.32
C ALA A 185 -9.84 -7.53 9.64
N GLN A 186 -10.80 -6.63 9.84
CA GLN A 186 -10.77 -5.29 9.29
C GLN A 186 -11.04 -4.26 10.38
N ILE A 187 -10.21 -3.24 10.47
CA ILE A 187 -10.54 -1.99 11.14
C ILE A 187 -11.08 -1.04 10.07
N SER A 188 -12.30 -0.55 10.25
CA SER A 188 -12.94 0.36 9.29
C SER A 188 -13.83 1.35 10.02
N ASP A 189 -13.81 2.61 9.58
CA ASP A 189 -14.77 3.64 10.00
C ASP A 189 -15.90 3.81 8.96
N SER A 190 -15.82 3.10 7.84
CA SER A 190 -16.80 3.18 6.76
C SER A 190 -18.11 2.54 7.20
N THR A 191 -19.19 3.31 7.15
CA THR A 191 -20.54 2.76 7.33
C THR A 191 -20.86 1.80 6.19
N THR A 192 -21.56 0.71 6.51
CA THR A 192 -22.11 -0.20 5.50
C THR A 192 -23.20 0.58 4.74
N SER A 193 -22.83 1.22 3.63
CA SER A 193 -23.72 2.02 2.77
C SER A 193 -24.09 1.25 1.50
N TYR A 194 -24.89 1.86 0.61
CA TYR A 194 -25.44 1.27 -0.61
C TYR A 194 -24.37 0.81 -1.64
N GLY A 195 -23.65 -0.28 -1.35
CA GLY A 195 -22.74 -0.95 -2.28
C GLY A 195 -21.26 -0.55 -2.20
N SER A 196 -20.81 0.12 -1.14
CA SER A 196 -19.37 0.41 -0.96
C SER A 196 -18.59 -0.86 -0.64
N TYR A 197 -17.62 -1.21 -1.50
CA TYR A 197 -16.74 -2.37 -1.26
C TYR A 197 -15.89 -2.18 0.02
N SER A 198 -15.47 -0.95 0.32
CA SER A 198 -14.67 -0.62 1.51
C SER A 198 -15.39 -0.91 2.82
N GLY A 199 -16.73 -0.81 2.84
CA GLY A 199 -17.58 -1.13 3.98
C GLY A 199 -18.23 -2.52 3.92
N ALA A 200 -17.89 -3.34 2.92
CA ALA A 200 -18.51 -4.66 2.73
C ALA A 200 -18.20 -5.57 3.92
N VAL A 201 -19.25 -6.02 4.59
CA VAL A 201 -19.15 -6.89 5.77
C VAL A 201 -18.37 -8.16 5.43
N PRO A 202 -17.62 -8.75 6.37
CA PRO A 202 -16.79 -9.91 6.08
C PRO A 202 -17.54 -11.10 5.47
N ASN A 203 -18.85 -11.23 5.73
CA ASN A 203 -19.68 -12.28 5.15
C ASN A 203 -19.85 -12.15 3.62
N GLU A 204 -19.88 -10.94 3.06
CA GLU A 204 -19.96 -10.76 1.60
C GLU A 204 -18.76 -11.38 0.89
N LYS A 205 -17.60 -11.44 1.55
CA LYS A 205 -16.38 -12.04 0.96
C LYS A 205 -16.51 -13.55 0.71
N ILE A 206 -17.48 -14.23 1.33
CA ILE A 206 -17.74 -15.65 1.09
C ILE A 206 -18.30 -15.88 -0.32
N THR A 207 -19.21 -15.03 -0.80
CA THR A 207 -19.84 -15.21 -2.12
C THR A 207 -18.83 -15.02 -3.26
N TRP A 208 -17.81 -14.22 -3.02
CA TRP A 208 -16.67 -14.04 -3.93
C TRP A 208 -15.65 -15.18 -3.87
N GLY A 209 -15.80 -16.17 -2.98
CA GLY A 209 -14.80 -17.22 -2.79
C GLY A 209 -13.50 -16.69 -2.19
N LYS A 210 -13.55 -15.62 -1.39
CA LYS A 210 -12.37 -15.09 -0.65
C LYS A 210 -12.22 -15.80 0.70
N LEU A 211 -13.34 -16.08 1.38
CA LEU A 211 -13.38 -16.71 2.71
C LEU A 211 -14.31 -17.93 2.71
N ALA A 212 -14.06 -18.90 3.60
CA ALA A 212 -15.04 -19.95 3.88
C ALA A 212 -16.08 -19.48 4.91
N ALA A 213 -17.20 -20.20 4.99
CA ALA A 213 -18.19 -20.01 6.06
C ALA A 213 -17.55 -20.18 7.45
N THR A 214 -16.60 -21.12 7.58
CA THR A 214 -15.88 -21.45 8.81
C THR A 214 -14.72 -20.50 9.11
N THR A 215 -14.23 -19.73 8.12
CA THR A 215 -13.08 -18.84 8.31
C THR A 215 -13.38 -17.80 9.40
N PRO A 216 -12.51 -17.68 10.43
CA PRO A 216 -12.62 -16.64 11.44
C PRO A 216 -12.55 -15.26 10.79
N LYS A 217 -13.57 -14.43 11.03
CA LYS A 217 -13.73 -13.14 10.37
C LYS A 217 -14.31 -12.11 11.33
N PHE A 218 -13.68 -10.94 11.40
CA PHE A 218 -14.01 -9.89 12.35
C PHE A 218 -14.02 -8.52 11.67
N ILE A 219 -14.85 -7.61 12.17
CA ILE A 219 -14.85 -6.20 11.79
C ILE A 219 -14.84 -5.37 13.07
N ILE A 220 -13.98 -4.35 13.10
CA ILE A 220 -13.88 -3.37 14.18
C ILE A 220 -14.28 -2.03 13.58
N GLU A 221 -15.46 -1.55 13.96
CA GLU A 221 -16.03 -0.29 13.49
C GLU A 221 -15.46 0.87 14.32
N SER A 222 -14.30 1.39 13.92
CA SER A 222 -13.59 2.44 14.66
C SER A 222 -12.49 3.11 13.82
N ASP A 223 -12.01 4.26 14.29
CA ASP A 223 -10.82 4.90 13.75
C ASP A 223 -9.57 4.05 14.06
N ALA A 224 -8.77 3.78 13.02
CA ALA A 224 -7.55 2.99 13.14
C ALA A 224 -6.53 3.60 14.11
N THR A 225 -6.51 4.92 14.26
CA THR A 225 -5.59 5.62 15.19
C THR A 225 -5.87 5.31 16.65
N ILE A 226 -7.07 4.82 16.99
CA ILE A 226 -7.45 4.39 18.34
C ILE A 226 -7.15 2.90 18.54
N VAL A 227 -7.61 2.05 17.62
CA VAL A 227 -7.65 0.59 17.84
C VAL A 227 -6.36 -0.10 17.39
N ALA A 228 -5.75 0.32 16.27
CA ALA A 228 -4.58 -0.36 15.74
C ALA A 228 -3.40 -0.38 16.75
N PRO A 229 -3.08 0.73 17.47
CA PRO A 229 -2.04 0.69 18.49
C PRO A 229 -2.32 -0.30 19.63
N LEU A 230 -3.59 -0.44 20.06
CA LEU A 230 -3.98 -1.38 21.12
C LEU A 230 -3.81 -2.84 20.68
N ILE A 231 -4.20 -3.15 19.44
CA ILE A 231 -4.02 -4.49 18.86
C ILE A 231 -2.53 -4.81 18.75
N PHE A 232 -1.73 -3.87 18.23
CA PHE A 232 -0.30 -4.07 18.08
C PHE A 232 0.40 -4.23 19.44
N ALA A 233 0.05 -3.45 20.45
CA ALA A 233 0.58 -3.61 21.79
C ALA A 233 0.30 -5.02 22.33
N TRP A 234 -0.95 -5.48 22.25
CA TRP A 234 -1.34 -6.82 22.70
C TRP A 234 -0.61 -7.94 21.95
N VAL A 235 -0.54 -7.87 20.61
CA VAL A 235 0.12 -8.90 19.79
C VAL A 235 1.63 -8.92 19.99
N LEU A 236 2.25 -7.76 20.22
CA LEU A 236 3.69 -7.63 20.45
C LEU A 236 4.09 -7.84 21.92
N GLY A 237 3.13 -8.09 22.82
CA GLY A 237 3.37 -8.33 24.24
C GLY A 237 3.88 -7.10 25.00
N GLN A 238 3.38 -5.91 24.65
CA GLN A 238 3.69 -4.63 25.30
C GLN A 238 2.65 -4.24 26.35
#